data_AF-A0A414RCT0-F1
#
_entry.id   AF-A0A414RCT0-F1
#
_cell.length_a   1.000
_cell.length_b   1.000
_cell.length_c   1.000
_cell.angle_alpha   90.00
_cell.angle_beta   90.00
_cell.angle_gamma   90.00
#
_symmetry.space_group_name_H-M   'P 1'
#
loop_
_entity.id
_entity.type
_entity.pdbx_description
1 polymer ?
#
loop_
_entity_poly.entity_id
_entity_poly.type
_entity_poly.pdbx_seq_one_letter_code
_entity_poly.pdbx_strand_id
1 'polypeptide(L)'
;MATYNNTTYFYVGAEVNKTTDTSYQWSKQIARIKYASKTTLNNRNASKIRYLNYANTNLTSVGTVNRVACAASSSQFIIRTQVTSGKVQYSIYELSAINKAFDEADGRTDKTVSFKGNTTLKKACTKSFVQSSNANNLVYPNGSFQGMDLTNGGNIYLAGGGYNDAFNRVAKMSSSGKYIFRWNITEIGQKNNEIEGIKSKNTKIFFAMKSESTKNDKRIFSATVK
;
A
#
# COMPACT_ATOMS: atom_id res chain seq x y z
N MET A 1 -0.09 -8.48 -4.79
CA MET A 1 0.35 -9.72 -5.48
C MET A 1 0.36 -9.45 -6.97
N ALA A 2 1.36 -9.92 -7.69
CA ALA A 2 1.41 -9.88 -9.15
C ALA A 2 2.31 -10.99 -9.71
N THR A 3 2.15 -11.33 -10.99
CA THR A 3 2.96 -12.32 -11.69
C THR A 3 4.08 -11.63 -12.47
N TYR A 4 5.30 -12.15 -12.35
CA TYR A 4 6.50 -11.70 -13.06
C TYR A 4 7.37 -12.92 -13.41
N ASN A 5 7.80 -13.02 -14.67
CA ASN A 5 8.56 -14.17 -15.20
C ASN A 5 7.94 -15.52 -14.78
N ASN A 6 6.64 -15.70 -15.06
CA ASN A 6 5.84 -16.90 -14.74
C ASN A 6 5.79 -17.27 -13.24
N THR A 7 6.22 -16.36 -12.35
CA THR A 7 6.19 -16.57 -10.90
C THR A 7 5.26 -15.55 -10.24
N THR A 8 4.42 -16.01 -9.32
CA THR A 8 3.58 -15.13 -8.51
C THR A 8 4.34 -14.65 -7.28
N TYR A 9 4.38 -13.33 -7.09
CA TYR A 9 5.02 -12.70 -5.94
C TYR A 9 4.01 -11.93 -5.07
N PHE A 10 4.29 -11.92 -3.78
CA PHE A 10 3.65 -11.04 -2.80
C PHE A 10 4.58 -9.87 -2.49
N TYR A 11 4.00 -8.68 -2.35
CA TYR A 11 4.70 -7.48 -1.93
C TYR A 11 4.15 -7.10 -0.57
N VAL A 12 5.03 -7.04 0.42
CA VAL A 12 4.63 -6.90 1.83
C VAL A 12 5.45 -5.80 2.49
N GLY A 13 4.85 -5.13 3.47
CA GLY A 13 5.60 -4.25 4.35
C GLY A 13 6.69 -5.04 5.08
N ALA A 14 7.89 -4.49 5.13
CA ALA A 14 9.06 -5.10 5.75
C ALA A 14 9.80 -4.06 6.60
N GLU A 15 10.61 -4.55 7.53
CA GLU A 15 11.32 -3.77 8.56
C GLU A 15 10.42 -2.87 9.41
N VAL A 16 10.45 -3.08 10.72
CA VAL A 16 9.67 -2.28 11.67
C VAL A 16 10.28 -0.89 11.82
N ASN A 17 9.43 0.13 11.83
CA ASN A 17 9.73 1.44 12.37
C ASN A 17 9.79 1.32 13.90
N LYS A 18 11.00 1.38 14.46
CA LYS A 18 11.20 1.30 15.90
C LYS A 18 10.84 2.65 16.52
N THR A 19 9.59 2.76 16.97
CA THR A 19 9.09 3.89 17.76
C THR A 19 9.28 3.62 19.25
N THR A 20 9.26 4.67 20.08
CA THR A 20 9.28 4.56 21.55
C THR A 20 8.03 3.84 22.07
N ASP A 21 6.88 4.05 21.42
CA ASP A 21 5.68 3.27 21.64
C ASP A 21 5.69 2.00 20.76
N THR A 22 5.83 0.84 21.39
CA THR A 22 5.89 -0.46 20.70
C THR A 22 4.51 -0.96 20.22
N SER A 23 3.42 -0.29 20.59
CA SER A 23 2.07 -0.63 20.11
C SER A 23 1.83 -0.23 18.65
N TYR A 24 2.66 0.65 18.08
CA TYR A 24 2.54 1.14 16.70
C TYR A 24 3.76 0.80 15.83
N GLN A 25 3.95 -0.49 15.57
CA GLN A 25 5.04 -1.00 14.72
C GLN A 25 4.64 -1.05 13.24
N TRP A 26 4.94 0.02 12.51
CA TRP A 26 4.66 0.10 11.08
C TRP A 26 5.85 -0.30 10.22
N SER A 27 5.60 -0.82 9.02
CA SER A 27 6.68 -1.10 8.07
C SER A 27 7.32 0.18 7.53
N LYS A 28 8.63 0.15 7.26
CA LYS A 28 9.40 1.24 6.62
C LYS A 28 10.06 0.85 5.28
N GLN A 29 9.99 -0.43 4.93
CA GLN A 29 10.49 -0.98 3.66
C GLN A 29 9.39 -1.83 3.01
N ILE A 30 9.62 -2.23 1.75
CA ILE A 30 8.77 -3.20 1.06
C ILE A 30 9.66 -4.38 0.65
N ALA A 31 9.20 -5.59 0.95
CA ALA A 31 9.80 -6.83 0.48
C ALA A 31 8.99 -7.45 -0.65
N ARG A 32 9.67 -8.20 -1.53
CA ARG A 32 9.05 -9.12 -2.49
C ARG A 32 9.34 -10.55 -2.07
N ILE A 33 8.30 -11.35 -1.91
CA ILE A 33 8.39 -12.74 -1.42
C ILE A 33 7.65 -13.70 -2.35
N LYS A 34 8.12 -14.95 -2.39
CA LYS A 34 7.39 -16.07 -3.00
C LYS A 34 6.67 -16.83 -1.90
N TYR A 35 5.43 -17.23 -2.16
CA TYR A 35 4.74 -18.12 -1.24
C TYR A 35 5.35 -19.52 -1.31
N ALA A 36 5.64 -20.09 -0.15
CA ALA A 36 6.02 -21.49 0.01
C ALA A 36 5.27 -22.05 1.22
N SER A 37 4.46 -23.08 0.99
CA SER A 37 3.62 -23.67 2.03
C SER A 37 4.45 -24.23 3.18
N LYS A 38 3.99 -24.04 4.42
CA LYS A 38 4.61 -24.59 5.64
C LYS A 38 6.05 -24.10 5.88
N THR A 39 6.38 -22.89 5.40
CA THR A 39 7.71 -22.28 5.62
C THR A 39 7.60 -20.97 6.40
N THR A 40 8.68 -20.64 7.11
CA THR A 40 8.88 -19.32 7.73
C THR A 40 10.00 -18.60 7.00
N LEU A 41 9.77 -17.35 6.60
CA LEU A 41 10.77 -16.51 5.96
C LEU A 41 11.33 -15.51 6.96
N ASN A 42 12.65 -15.54 7.20
CA ASN A 42 13.32 -14.49 7.94
C ASN A 42 13.37 -13.21 7.08
N ASN A 43 12.95 -12.08 7.66
CA ASN A 43 12.95 -10.78 6.97
C ASN A 43 14.34 -10.39 6.40
N ARG A 44 15.45 -10.83 7.00
CA ARG A 44 16.80 -10.62 6.46
C ARG A 44 17.02 -11.29 5.10
N ASN A 45 16.35 -12.41 4.86
CA ASN A 45 16.50 -13.21 3.63
C ASN A 45 15.59 -12.74 2.49
N ALA A 46 14.66 -11.82 2.76
CA ALA A 46 13.78 -11.28 1.74
C ALA A 46 14.44 -10.12 0.97
N SER A 47 14.30 -10.09 -0.35
CA SER A 47 14.68 -8.94 -1.17
C SER A 47 13.82 -7.73 -0.83
N LYS A 48 14.46 -6.62 -0.48
CA LYS A 48 13.81 -5.40 0.03
C LYS A 48 14.21 -4.17 -0.77
N ILE A 49 13.28 -3.23 -0.87
CA ILE A 49 13.56 -1.87 -1.32
C ILE A 49 13.42 -0.92 -0.12
N ARG A 50 14.41 -0.05 0.07
CA ARG A 50 14.52 0.89 1.20
C ARG A 50 14.59 2.35 0.76
N TYR A 51 14.49 3.26 1.74
CA TYR A 51 14.44 4.71 1.55
C TYR A 51 13.23 5.18 0.73
N LEU A 52 12.05 4.64 1.05
CA LEU A 52 10.79 4.90 0.32
C LEU A 52 10.29 6.35 0.43
N ASN A 53 10.88 7.18 1.29
CA ASN A 53 10.70 8.63 1.30
C ASN A 53 11.33 9.33 0.08
N TYR A 54 12.23 8.66 -0.66
CA TYR A 54 12.78 9.13 -1.93
C TYR A 54 12.02 8.59 -3.14
N ALA A 55 10.99 7.76 -2.94
CA ALA A 55 10.23 7.14 -4.02
C ALA A 55 9.26 8.14 -4.67
N ASN A 56 9.80 9.03 -5.51
CA ASN A 56 9.04 10.02 -6.29
C ASN A 56 9.80 10.38 -7.58
N THR A 57 9.15 11.15 -8.45
CA THR A 57 9.70 11.57 -9.76
C THR A 57 10.95 12.44 -9.64
N ASN A 58 11.19 13.06 -8.48
CA ASN A 58 12.31 13.97 -8.26
C ASN A 58 13.50 13.31 -7.54
N LEU A 59 13.28 12.14 -6.93
CA LEU A 59 14.24 11.45 -6.08
C LEU A 59 14.68 12.29 -4.87
N THR A 60 13.76 13.08 -4.32
CA THR A 60 13.99 13.93 -3.14
C THR A 60 13.26 13.36 -1.93
N SER A 61 13.79 13.55 -0.72
CA SER A 61 13.12 13.06 0.49
C SER A 61 11.88 13.90 0.80
N VAL A 62 10.74 13.26 1.07
CA VAL A 62 9.54 13.93 1.62
C VAL A 62 9.51 14.01 3.16
N GLY A 63 10.52 13.46 3.83
CA GLY A 63 10.64 13.46 5.29
C GLY A 63 11.01 12.09 5.87
N THR A 64 10.90 11.95 7.18
CA THR A 64 11.17 10.70 7.91
C THR A 64 10.02 9.72 7.76
N VAL A 65 10.30 8.52 7.24
CA VAL A 65 9.28 7.47 7.04
C VAL A 65 8.66 7.06 8.37
N ASN A 66 7.33 7.08 8.43
CA ASN A 66 6.56 6.54 9.55
C ASN A 66 5.92 5.19 9.20
N ARG A 67 5.25 5.11 8.05
CA ARG A 67 4.52 3.92 7.59
C ARG A 67 4.57 3.83 6.08
N VAL A 68 4.79 2.63 5.55
CA VAL A 68 4.69 2.34 4.12
C VAL A 68 3.64 1.27 3.84
N ALA A 69 3.08 1.34 2.63
CA ALA A 69 2.20 0.31 2.08
C ALA A 69 2.39 0.28 0.55
N CYS A 70 2.02 -0.83 -0.08
CA CYS A 70 2.08 -0.95 -1.53
C CYS A 70 0.94 -1.80 -2.07
N ALA A 71 0.70 -1.65 -3.36
CA ALA A 71 -0.19 -2.52 -4.12
C ALA A 71 0.34 -2.67 -5.55
N ALA A 72 -0.14 -3.72 -6.22
CA ALA A 72 0.24 -4.01 -7.59
C ALA A 72 -1.00 -4.40 -8.40
N SER A 73 -1.06 -3.89 -9.62
CA SER A 73 -1.91 -4.39 -10.69
C SER A 73 -1.11 -5.37 -11.57
N SER A 74 -1.55 -5.67 -12.79
CA SER A 74 -0.77 -6.54 -13.69
C SER A 74 0.42 -5.84 -14.34
N SER A 75 0.40 -4.50 -14.44
CA SER A 75 1.49 -3.72 -15.04
C SER A 75 2.02 -2.57 -14.18
N GLN A 76 1.33 -2.18 -13.11
CA GLN A 76 1.70 -1.03 -12.29
C GLN A 76 1.93 -1.41 -10.83
N PHE A 77 2.75 -0.61 -10.16
CA PHE A 77 3.07 -0.75 -8.74
C PHE A 77 2.92 0.61 -8.05
N ILE A 78 2.16 0.68 -6.97
CA ILE A 78 2.00 1.90 -6.17
C ILE A 78 2.67 1.74 -4.82
N ILE A 79 3.38 2.79 -4.40
CA ILE A 79 3.96 2.94 -3.07
C ILE A 79 3.24 4.10 -2.38
N ARG A 80 2.77 3.85 -1.16
CA ARG A 80 2.30 4.88 -0.22
C ARG A 80 3.33 5.01 0.89
N THR A 81 3.89 6.20 1.06
CA THR A 81 4.82 6.55 2.14
C THR A 81 4.23 7.66 2.98
N GLN A 82 3.83 7.33 4.21
CA GLN A 82 3.47 8.32 5.22
C GLN A 82 4.70 8.69 6.04
N VAL A 83 4.96 9.98 6.18
CA VAL A 83 6.06 10.50 7.00
C VAL A 83 5.57 11.03 8.35
N THR A 84 6.49 11.23 9.29
CA THR A 84 6.18 11.65 10.68
C THR A 84 5.45 12.99 10.76
N SER A 85 5.63 13.88 9.78
CA SER A 85 4.90 15.15 9.69
C SER A 85 3.43 15.01 9.25
N GLY A 86 2.94 13.79 8.99
CA GLY A 86 1.59 13.51 8.53
C GLY A 86 1.39 13.61 7.02
N LYS A 87 2.38 14.11 6.27
CA LYS A 87 2.35 14.07 4.79
C LYS A 87 2.33 12.62 4.30
N VAL A 88 1.62 12.39 3.20
CA VAL A 88 1.53 11.08 2.53
C VAL A 88 1.94 11.24 1.07
N GLN A 89 3.06 10.62 0.71
CA GLN A 89 3.51 10.50 -0.67
C GLN A 89 2.93 9.25 -1.30
N TYR A 90 2.46 9.39 -2.54
CA TYR A 90 2.15 8.28 -3.42
C TYR A 90 3.08 8.33 -4.63
N SER A 91 3.50 7.17 -5.11
CA SER A 91 4.27 7.04 -6.35
C SER A 91 3.90 5.77 -7.10
N ILE A 92 3.81 5.89 -8.42
CA ILE A 92 3.36 4.82 -9.33
C ILE A 92 4.50 4.51 -10.29
N TYR A 93 4.82 3.23 -10.39
CA TYR A 93 5.89 2.69 -11.22
C TYR A 93 5.37 1.65 -12.19
N GLU A 94 6.10 1.47 -13.29
CA GLU A 94 6.02 0.23 -14.06
C GLU A 94 6.44 -0.95 -13.18
N LEU A 95 5.57 -1.96 -13.08
CA LEU A 95 5.78 -3.13 -12.22
C LEU A 95 7.04 -3.92 -12.63
N SER A 96 7.35 -3.96 -13.92
CA SER A 96 8.53 -4.64 -14.45
C SER A 96 9.83 -4.01 -13.92
N ALA A 97 9.90 -2.68 -13.81
CA ALA A 97 11.06 -1.98 -13.26
C ALA A 97 11.24 -2.23 -11.76
N ILE A 98 10.14 -2.26 -11.01
CA ILE A 98 10.16 -2.62 -9.59
C ILE A 98 10.64 -4.06 -9.39
N ASN A 99 10.16 -5.00 -10.21
CA ASN A 99 10.62 -6.39 -10.14
C ASN A 99 12.11 -6.54 -10.46
N LYS A 100 12.62 -5.82 -11.46
CA LYS A 100 14.08 -5.78 -11.75
C LYS A 100 14.89 -5.26 -10.55
N ALA A 101 14.40 -4.25 -9.84
CA ALA A 101 15.05 -3.76 -8.63
C ALA A 101 15.03 -4.81 -7.49
N PHE A 102 13.99 -5.64 -7.41
CA PHE A 102 13.98 -6.76 -6.47
C PHE A 102 14.87 -7.93 -6.91
N ASP A 103 15.04 -8.18 -8.20
CA ASP A 103 16.00 -9.16 -8.72
C ASP A 103 17.43 -8.71 -8.40
N GLU A 104 17.73 -7.42 -8.60
CA GLU A 104 19.00 -6.82 -8.20
C GLU A 104 19.23 -6.94 -6.69
N ALA A 105 18.21 -6.65 -5.87
CA ALA A 105 18.30 -6.86 -4.43
C ALA A 105 18.60 -8.33 -4.09
N ASP A 106 17.99 -9.29 -4.79
CA ASP A 106 18.21 -10.71 -4.54
C ASP A 106 19.66 -11.16 -4.80
N GLY A 107 20.32 -10.54 -5.78
CA GLY A 107 21.74 -10.78 -6.10
C GLY A 107 22.73 -10.17 -5.10
N ARG A 108 22.29 -9.35 -4.15
CA ARG A 108 23.15 -8.67 -3.16
C ARG A 108 23.19 -9.42 -1.84
N THR A 109 24.33 -9.35 -1.15
CA THR A 109 24.53 -9.95 0.18
C THR A 109 23.56 -9.39 1.22
N ASP A 110 23.27 -8.09 1.18
CA ASP A 110 22.36 -7.43 2.13
C ASP A 110 20.88 -7.56 1.74
N LYS A 111 20.59 -8.15 0.57
CA LYS A 111 19.25 -8.28 -0.01
C LYS A 111 18.51 -6.95 -0.16
N THR A 112 19.21 -5.81 -0.36
CA THR A 112 18.55 -4.50 -0.47
C THR A 112 18.91 -3.67 -1.70
N VAL A 113 17.92 -2.94 -2.21
CA VAL A 113 18.10 -1.81 -3.15
C VAL A 113 17.58 -0.52 -2.53
N SER A 114 18.29 0.58 -2.75
CA SER A 114 17.93 1.92 -2.28
C SER A 114 17.16 2.69 -3.34
N PHE A 115 16.12 3.44 -2.96
CA PHE A 115 15.61 4.53 -3.80
C PHE A 115 16.51 5.76 -3.77
N LYS A 116 17.15 6.06 -2.64
CA LYS A 116 18.08 7.20 -2.53
C LYS A 116 19.20 7.03 -3.55
N GLY A 117 19.32 7.97 -4.49
CA GLY A 117 20.32 7.96 -5.56
C GLY A 117 20.02 7.04 -6.75
N ASN A 118 18.90 6.30 -6.76
CA ASN A 118 18.57 5.36 -7.84
C ASN A 118 17.86 6.04 -9.02
N THR A 119 18.64 6.44 -10.02
CA THR A 119 18.14 7.11 -11.23
C THR A 119 17.32 6.19 -12.13
N THR A 120 17.56 4.88 -12.11
CA THR A 120 16.75 3.90 -12.85
C THR A 120 15.32 3.84 -12.31
N LEU A 121 15.17 3.72 -10.99
CA LEU A 121 13.87 3.76 -10.35
C LEU A 121 13.20 5.14 -10.49
N LYS A 122 13.98 6.24 -10.45
CA LYS A 122 13.46 7.58 -10.76
C LYS A 122 12.80 7.62 -12.14
N LYS A 123 13.48 7.14 -13.18
CA LYS A 123 12.97 7.10 -14.56
C LYS A 123 11.73 6.20 -14.71
N ALA A 124 11.65 5.14 -13.91
CA ALA A 124 10.49 4.25 -13.91
C ALA A 124 9.27 4.80 -13.14
N CYS A 125 9.43 5.90 -12.39
CA CYS A 125 8.34 6.56 -11.68
C CYS A 125 7.50 7.36 -12.67
N THR A 126 6.33 6.82 -13.04
CA THR A 126 5.43 7.44 -14.01
C THR A 126 4.69 8.63 -13.40
N LYS A 127 4.35 8.56 -12.12
CA LYS A 127 3.63 9.61 -11.37
C LYS A 127 4.03 9.60 -9.91
N SER A 128 4.08 10.78 -9.30
CA SER A 128 4.11 10.89 -7.83
C SER A 128 3.43 12.18 -7.38
N PHE A 129 2.80 12.14 -6.20
CA PHE A 129 2.13 13.29 -5.61
C PHE A 129 2.15 13.17 -4.08
N VAL A 130 1.93 14.31 -3.41
CA VAL A 130 1.90 14.40 -1.94
C VAL A 130 0.55 14.95 -1.50
N GLN A 131 -0.02 14.33 -0.47
CA GLN A 131 -1.22 14.79 0.22
C GLN A 131 -0.91 15.09 1.69
N SER A 132 -1.68 15.99 2.29
CA SER A 132 -1.62 16.30 3.72
C SER A 132 -2.93 16.90 4.21
N SER A 133 -3.26 16.71 5.48
CA SER A 133 -4.39 17.39 6.12
C SER A 133 -4.22 18.91 6.08
N ASN A 134 -3.01 19.42 6.29
CA ASN A 134 -2.73 20.86 6.28
C ASN A 134 -3.00 21.52 4.92
N ALA A 135 -2.86 20.76 3.82
CA ALA A 135 -3.21 21.22 2.48
C ALA A 135 -4.66 20.89 2.08
N ASN A 136 -5.48 20.40 3.03
CA ASN A 136 -6.88 19.99 2.83
C ASN A 136 -7.12 19.06 1.62
N ASN A 137 -6.13 18.25 1.28
CA ASN A 137 -6.18 17.37 0.11
C ASN A 137 -5.98 15.88 0.44
N LEU A 138 -5.85 15.53 1.71
CA LEU A 138 -5.65 14.15 2.15
C LEU A 138 -6.93 13.33 2.01
N VAL A 139 -6.89 12.33 1.13
CA VAL A 139 -7.96 11.34 1.02
C VAL A 139 -7.72 10.25 2.06
N TYR A 140 -8.48 10.34 3.14
CA TYR A 140 -8.40 9.44 4.29
C TYR A 140 -9.83 8.98 4.64
N PRO A 141 -10.32 7.87 4.04
CA PRO A 141 -11.67 7.36 4.34
C PRO A 141 -11.78 7.06 5.84
N ASN A 142 -12.80 7.62 6.50
CA ASN A 142 -12.95 7.58 7.96
C ASN A 142 -11.72 8.02 8.78
N GLY A 143 -10.92 8.95 8.25
CA GLY A 143 -9.75 9.41 8.99
C GLY A 143 -8.73 8.31 9.30
N SER A 144 -8.75 7.19 8.57
CA SER A 144 -7.88 6.05 8.80
C SER A 144 -7.41 5.39 7.50
N PHE A 145 -6.42 4.48 7.61
CA PHE A 145 -5.91 3.70 6.49
C PHE A 145 -5.74 2.23 6.85
N GLN A 146 -6.55 1.41 6.17
CA GLN A 146 -6.68 -0.02 6.37
C GLN A 146 -6.43 -0.80 5.07
N GLY A 147 -6.43 -0.13 3.91
CA GLY A 147 -6.09 -0.79 2.65
C GLY A 147 -5.91 0.17 1.47
N MET A 148 -5.17 -0.31 0.47
CA MET A 148 -5.01 0.36 -0.82
C MET A 148 -4.97 -0.67 -1.95
N ASP A 149 -5.54 -0.33 -3.10
CA ASP A 149 -5.24 -1.02 -4.35
C ASP A 149 -5.14 -0.06 -5.55
N LEU A 150 -4.50 -0.53 -6.62
CA LEU A 150 -4.32 0.18 -7.88
C LEU A 150 -4.82 -0.67 -9.05
N THR A 151 -5.48 -0.04 -10.02
CA THR A 151 -5.81 -0.63 -11.33
C THR A 151 -4.83 -0.16 -12.40
N ASN A 152 -4.68 -0.91 -13.51
CA ASN A 152 -3.85 -0.49 -14.65
C ASN A 152 -4.30 0.85 -15.26
N GLY A 153 -5.58 1.20 -15.14
CA GLY A 153 -6.12 2.49 -15.57
C GLY A 153 -5.76 3.65 -14.63
N GLY A 154 -4.93 3.43 -13.62
CA GLY A 154 -4.52 4.46 -12.68
C GLY A 154 -5.59 4.86 -11.67
N ASN A 155 -6.60 4.04 -11.43
CA ASN A 155 -7.53 4.26 -10.31
C ASN A 155 -6.92 3.73 -9.03
N ILE A 156 -6.87 4.58 -7.99
CA ILE A 156 -6.40 4.22 -6.66
C ILE A 156 -7.61 4.11 -5.75
N TYR A 157 -7.76 2.98 -5.09
CA TYR A 157 -8.81 2.75 -4.10
C TYR A 157 -8.20 2.69 -2.71
N LEU A 158 -8.81 3.39 -1.77
CA LEU A 158 -8.42 3.41 -0.36
C LEU A 158 -9.58 2.95 0.49
N ALA A 159 -9.29 2.14 1.50
CA ALA A 159 -10.27 1.67 2.48
C ALA A 159 -9.92 2.20 3.87
N GLY A 160 -10.95 2.59 4.61
CA GLY A 160 -10.80 2.87 6.02
C GLY A 160 -12.09 2.93 6.82
N GLY A 161 -11.92 2.64 8.10
CA GLY A 161 -12.96 2.57 9.11
C GLY A 161 -12.68 1.50 10.17
N GLY A 162 -13.12 1.74 11.40
CA GLY A 162 -12.99 0.82 12.52
C GLY A 162 -14.31 0.61 13.27
N TYR A 163 -14.28 -0.20 14.33
CA TYR A 163 -15.48 -0.63 15.08
C TYR A 163 -16.35 0.53 15.60
N ASN A 164 -15.74 1.67 15.93
CA ASN A 164 -16.43 2.83 16.48
C ASN A 164 -17.01 3.77 15.42
N ASP A 165 -16.73 3.53 14.14
CA ASP A 165 -17.30 4.34 13.07
C ASP A 165 -18.74 3.93 12.78
N ALA A 166 -19.58 4.91 12.44
CA ALA A 166 -20.96 4.64 12.01
C ALA A 166 -21.02 3.75 10.76
N PHE A 167 -20.02 3.85 9.88
CA PHE A 167 -19.88 3.06 8.67
C PHE A 167 -18.45 3.10 8.15
N ASN A 168 -17.93 1.98 7.68
CA ASN A 168 -16.67 1.89 6.94
C ASN A 168 -16.79 2.59 5.57
N ARG A 169 -15.66 3.04 5.01
CA ARG A 169 -15.66 3.79 3.74
C ARG A 169 -14.60 3.31 2.76
N VAL A 170 -14.94 3.38 1.48
CA VAL A 170 -14.00 3.28 0.36
C VAL A 170 -13.95 4.62 -0.36
N ALA A 171 -12.75 5.10 -0.68
CA ALA A 171 -12.55 6.27 -1.50
C ALA A 171 -11.79 5.92 -2.79
N LYS A 172 -12.10 6.62 -3.87
CA LYS A 172 -11.39 6.52 -5.15
C LYS A 172 -10.66 7.82 -5.46
N MET A 173 -9.42 7.69 -5.93
CA MET A 173 -8.64 8.77 -6.50
C MET A 173 -8.15 8.42 -7.90
N SER A 174 -7.88 9.46 -8.70
CA SER A 174 -7.09 9.30 -9.92
C SER A 174 -5.61 9.06 -9.58
N SER A 175 -4.84 8.68 -10.59
CA SER A 175 -3.38 8.52 -10.50
C SER A 175 -2.61 9.84 -10.31
N SER A 176 -3.29 10.99 -10.33
CA SER A 176 -2.73 12.28 -9.92
C SER A 176 -3.07 12.66 -8.47
N GLY A 177 -3.79 11.80 -7.75
CA GLY A 177 -4.23 12.07 -6.38
C GLY A 177 -5.50 12.93 -6.29
N LYS A 178 -6.16 13.20 -7.43
CA LYS A 178 -7.46 13.90 -7.44
C LYS A 178 -8.52 12.97 -6.85
N TYR A 179 -9.19 13.43 -5.79
CA TYR A 179 -10.37 12.76 -5.26
C TYR A 179 -11.47 12.65 -6.33
N ILE A 180 -12.05 11.46 -6.47
CA ILE A 180 -13.16 11.22 -7.42
C ILE A 180 -14.46 11.02 -6.65
N PHE A 181 -14.52 10.02 -5.76
CA PHE A 181 -15.70 9.75 -4.96
C PHE A 181 -15.36 8.99 -3.68
N ARG A 182 -16.37 8.86 -2.81
CA ARG A 182 -16.35 8.03 -1.61
C ARG A 182 -17.69 7.31 -1.47
N TRP A 183 -17.63 6.07 -0.99
CA TRP A 183 -18.80 5.27 -0.67
C TRP A 183 -18.77 4.86 0.79
N ASN A 184 -19.94 4.93 1.41
CA ASN A 184 -20.19 4.40 2.73
C ASN A 184 -20.63 2.95 2.57
N ILE A 185 -20.02 2.03 3.29
CA ILE A 185 -20.44 0.64 3.32
C ILE A 185 -21.52 0.54 4.40
N THR A 186 -22.79 0.57 3.97
CA THR A 186 -23.95 0.44 4.85
C THR A 186 -24.29 -1.03 5.10
N GLU A 187 -25.15 -1.28 6.10
CA GLU A 187 -25.58 -2.60 6.58
C GLU A 187 -24.44 -3.43 7.17
N ILE A 188 -23.57 -3.93 6.30
CA ILE A 188 -22.48 -4.83 6.65
C ILE A 188 -21.26 -4.06 7.19
N GLY A 189 -21.06 -2.82 6.74
CA GLY A 189 -19.95 -1.97 7.16
C GLY A 189 -20.27 -1.06 8.34
N GLN A 190 -21.40 -1.25 9.01
CA GLN A 190 -21.82 -0.42 10.15
C GLN A 190 -21.02 -0.73 11.42
N LYS A 191 -21.31 0.03 12.50
CA LYS A 191 -20.71 -0.07 13.82
C LYS A 191 -20.44 -1.54 14.24
N ASN A 192 -19.33 -1.74 14.94
CA ASN A 192 -18.77 -3.05 15.33
C ASN A 192 -18.16 -3.86 14.18
N ASN A 193 -17.90 -3.24 13.03
CA ASN A 193 -17.11 -3.83 11.95
C ASN A 193 -15.93 -2.95 11.56
N GLU A 194 -14.79 -3.57 11.27
CA GLU A 194 -13.58 -2.91 10.81
C GLU A 194 -13.20 -3.45 9.42
N ILE A 195 -12.85 -2.56 8.49
CA ILE A 195 -12.34 -2.93 7.18
C ILE A 195 -10.84 -3.21 7.27
N GLU A 196 -10.37 -4.30 6.65
CA GLU A 196 -9.01 -4.84 6.88
C GLU A 196 -8.23 -5.05 5.56
N GLY A 197 -8.68 -4.40 4.50
CA GLY A 197 -8.03 -4.48 3.19
C GLY A 197 -9.00 -4.31 2.05
N ILE A 198 -8.43 -4.08 0.88
CA ILE A 198 -9.18 -3.82 -0.36
C ILE A 198 -8.42 -4.40 -1.55
N LYS A 199 -9.16 -4.92 -2.53
CA LYS A 199 -8.62 -5.37 -3.82
C LYS A 199 -9.60 -5.07 -4.93
N SER A 200 -9.13 -4.44 -5.99
CA SER A 200 -9.87 -4.26 -7.23
C SER A 200 -9.57 -5.41 -8.20
N LYS A 201 -10.60 -5.91 -8.88
CA LYS A 201 -10.48 -6.88 -9.97
C LYS A 201 -11.65 -6.69 -10.93
N ASN A 202 -11.33 -6.41 -12.19
CA ASN A 202 -12.31 -6.06 -13.22
C ASN A 202 -13.18 -4.89 -12.76
N THR A 203 -14.50 -5.03 -12.83
CA THR A 203 -15.50 -4.04 -12.38
C THR A 203 -15.85 -4.17 -10.89
N LYS A 204 -15.13 -4.99 -10.13
CA LYS A 204 -15.42 -5.24 -8.71
C LYS A 204 -14.32 -4.70 -7.79
N ILE A 205 -14.77 -4.19 -6.65
CA ILE A 205 -13.93 -3.91 -5.49
C ILE A 205 -14.30 -4.92 -4.42
N PHE A 206 -13.32 -5.69 -4.00
CA PHE A 206 -13.39 -6.60 -2.87
C PHE A 206 -12.83 -5.91 -1.63
N PHE A 207 -13.42 -6.16 -0.48
CA PHE A 207 -12.91 -5.67 0.79
C PHE A 207 -13.15 -6.71 1.88
N ALA A 208 -12.17 -6.83 2.77
CA ALA A 208 -12.26 -7.72 3.91
C ALA A 208 -12.83 -6.94 5.10
N MET A 209 -13.75 -7.54 5.84
CA MET A 209 -14.24 -6.98 7.10
C MET A 209 -14.12 -8.00 8.23
N LYS A 210 -13.89 -7.47 9.42
CA LYS A 210 -13.82 -8.21 10.68
C LYS A 210 -14.86 -7.63 11.63
N SER A 211 -15.57 -8.51 12.33
CA SER A 211 -16.53 -8.09 13.36
C SER A 211 -15.87 -8.03 14.74
N GLU A 212 -16.25 -7.05 15.54
CA GLU A 212 -15.84 -6.94 16.95
C GLU A 212 -16.43 -8.09 17.79
N SER A 213 -17.70 -8.43 17.52
CA SER A 213 -18.47 -9.45 18.27
C SER A 213 -17.90 -10.86 18.11
N THR A 214 -17.27 -11.11 16.97
CA THR A 214 -16.69 -12.40 16.60
C THR A 214 -15.32 -12.12 15.99
N LYS A 215 -14.33 -11.80 16.82
CA LYS A 215 -12.98 -11.37 16.38
C LYS A 215 -12.29 -12.32 15.37
N ASN A 216 -12.77 -13.57 15.27
CA ASN A 216 -12.29 -14.59 14.33
C ASN A 216 -13.10 -14.68 13.03
N ASP A 217 -14.28 -14.07 12.95
CA ASP A 217 -15.08 -14.02 11.72
C ASP A 217 -14.56 -12.92 10.81
N LYS A 218 -13.99 -13.34 9.68
CA LYS A 218 -13.47 -12.48 8.63
C LYS A 218 -14.17 -12.82 7.33
N ARG A 219 -14.82 -11.83 6.75
CA ARG A 219 -15.64 -12.01 5.54
C ARG A 219 -15.14 -11.12 4.43
N ILE A 220 -15.24 -11.61 3.20
CA ILE A 220 -14.93 -10.84 1.99
C ILE A 220 -16.24 -10.45 1.34
N PHE A 221 -16.39 -9.16 1.09
CA PHE A 221 -17.53 -8.60 0.36
C PHE A 221 -17.05 -8.01 -0.96
N SER A 222 -17.98 -7.78 -1.87
CA SER A 222 -17.67 -7.07 -3.11
C SER A 222 -18.74 -6.07 -3.48
N ALA A 223 -18.32 -4.95 -4.06
CA ALA A 223 -19.18 -3.97 -4.70
C ALA A 223 -18.81 -3.86 -6.18
N THR A 224 -19.81 -3.66 -7.03
CA THR A 224 -19.59 -3.42 -8.47
C THR A 224 -19.46 -1.92 -8.71
N VAL A 225 -18.38 -1.51 -9.37
CA VAL A 225 -18.14 -0.15 -9.82
C VAL A 225 -18.75 -0.03 -11.21
N LYS A 226 -19.77 0.82 -11.33
CA LYS A 226 -20.31 1.25 -12.63
C LYS A 226 -19.43 2.37 -13.19
#